data_AF-A0A139P7E8-F1
#
_entry.id   AF-A0A139P7E8-F1
#
_cell.length_a   1.000
_cell.length_b   1.000
_cell.length_c   1.000
_cell.angle_alpha   90.00
_cell.angle_beta   90.00
_cell.angle_gamma   90.00
#
_symmetry.space_group_name_H-M   'P 1'
#
loop_
_entity.id
_entity.type
_entity.pdbx_description
1 polymer ?
#
loop_
_entity_poly.entity_id
_entity_poly.type
_entity_poly.pdbx_seq_one_letter_code
_entity_poly.pdbx_strand_id
1 'polypeptide(L)' 'MTTEHMEELNDQQLIRREKMAALAEQGIDPFGKRFERTADSAQLKENTAIKARKNCTI' A
#
# COMPACT_ATOMS: atom_id res chain seq x y z
N MET A 1 8.55 -2.14 -26.43
CA MET A 1 7.23 -2.34 -25.80
C MET A 1 6.52 -3.42 -26.60
N THR A 2 6.36 -4.61 -26.02
CA THR A 2 5.70 -5.76 -26.66
C THR A 2 4.19 -5.64 -26.49
N THR A 3 3.42 -6.25 -27.41
CA THR A 3 1.95 -6.22 -27.45
C THR A 3 1.32 -6.77 -26.18
N GLU A 4 1.85 -7.88 -25.66
CA GLU A 4 1.43 -8.53 -24.40
C GLU A 4 1.41 -7.55 -23.21
N HIS A 5 2.42 -6.67 -23.11
CA HIS A 5 2.54 -5.76 -21.97
C HIS A 5 1.50 -4.63 -22.01
N MET A 6 0.97 -4.30 -23.20
CA MET A 6 -0.14 -3.36 -23.34
C MET A 6 -1.48 -4.00 -22.97
N GLU A 7 -1.66 -5.29 -23.25
CA GLU A 7 -2.85 -6.06 -22.87
C GLU A 7 -2.90 -6.29 -21.35
N GLU A 8 -1.78 -6.69 -20.72
CA GLU A 8 -1.67 -6.80 -19.26
C GLU A 8 -1.99 -5.49 -18.54
N LEU A 9 -1.55 -4.35 -19.10
CA LEU A 9 -1.83 -3.03 -18.54
C LEU A 9 -3.33 -2.69 -18.65
N ASN A 10 -4.00 -3.16 -19.71
CA ASN A 10 -5.44 -3.01 -19.90
C ASN A 10 -6.22 -3.85 -18.87
N ASP A 11 -5.84 -5.11 -18.71
CA ASP A 11 -6.49 -6.04 -17.76
C ASP A 11 -6.34 -5.55 -16.32
N GLN A 12 -5.16 -5.06 -15.94
CA GLN A 12 -4.94 -4.47 -14.62
C GLN A 12 -5.83 -3.23 -14.37
N GLN A 13 -6.11 -2.42 -15.39
CA GLN A 13 -7.02 -1.28 -15.27
C GLN A 13 -8.48 -1.71 -15.13
N LEU A 14 -8.89 -2.75 -15.86
CA LEU A 14 -10.23 -3.32 -15.77
C LEU A 14 -10.49 -3.85 -14.35
N ILE A 15 -9.57 -4.67 -13.83
CA ILE A 15 -9.65 -5.23 -12.47
C ILE A 15 -9.71 -4.12 -11.41
N ARG A 16 -8.98 -3.02 -11.61
CA ARG A 16 -9.05 -1.86 -10.69
C ARG A 16 -10.44 -1.21 -10.68
N ARG A 17 -11.09 -1.08 -11.84
CA ARG A 17 -12.45 -0.51 -11.95
C ARG A 17 -13.50 -1.40 -11.31
N GLU A 18 -13.43 -2.71 -11.55
CA GLU A 18 -14.33 -3.70 -10.94
C GLU A 18 -14.23 -3.67 -9.41
N LYS A 19 -13.01 -3.64 -8.87
CA LYS A 19 -12.79 -3.54 -7.42
C LYS A 19 -13.32 -2.24 -6.83
N MET A 20 -13.16 -1.11 -7.52
CA MET A 20 -13.74 0.16 -7.08
C MET A 20 -15.26 0.12 -7.04
N ALA A 21 -15.89 -0.48 -8.06
CA ALA A 21 -17.34 -0.65 -8.10
C ALA A 21 -17.85 -1.56 -6.97
N ALA A 22 -17.18 -2.69 -6.73
CA ALA A 22 -17.52 -3.61 -5.64
C ALA A 22 -17.41 -2.96 -4.25
N LEU A 23 -16.40 -2.11 -4.02
CA LEU A 23 -16.27 -1.34 -2.77
C LEU A 23 -17.41 -0.33 -2.61
N ALA A 24 -17.79 0.36 -3.69
CA ALA A 24 -18.91 1.29 -3.69
C ALA A 24 -20.26 0.59 -3.42
N GLU A 25 -20.49 -0.60 -3.98
CA GLU A 25 -21.69 -1.43 -3.70
C GLU A 25 -21.77 -1.86 -2.24
N GLN A 26 -20.63 -2.12 -1.60
CA GLN A 26 -20.54 -2.41 -0.16
C GLN A 26 -20.74 -1.17 0.73
N GLY A 27 -20.96 0.02 0.13
CA GLY A 27 -21.11 1.29 0.84
C GLY A 27 -19.80 1.85 1.40
N ILE A 28 -18.65 1.33 0.96
CA ILE A 28 -17.32 1.78 1.37
C ILE A 28 -16.78 2.73 0.31
N ASP A 29 -16.44 3.96 0.69
CA ASP A 29 -15.77 4.90 -0.21
C ASP A 29 -14.40 4.33 -0.63
N PRO A 30 -14.17 4.06 -1.93
CA PRO A 30 -12.92 3.45 -2.41
C PRO A 30 -11.68 4.31 -2.16
N PHE A 31 -11.84 5.63 -1.95
CA PHE A 31 -10.73 6.53 -1.64
C PHE A 31 -10.63 6.89 -0.16
N GLY A 32 -11.69 6.61 0.60
CA GLY A 32 -11.75 6.78 2.04
C GLY A 32 -11.40 8.21 2.51
N LYS A 33 -11.07 8.30 3.80
CA LYS A 33 -10.63 9.56 4.42
C LYS A 33 -9.11 9.56 4.58
N ARG A 34 -8.54 10.75 4.79
CA ARG A 34 -7.11 10.92 5.09
C ARG A 34 -6.69 9.95 6.22
N PHE A 35 -5.78 9.04 5.89
CA PHE A 35 -5.18 8.14 6.87
C PHE A 35 -4.17 8.91 7.74
N GLU A 36 -4.35 8.87 9.06
CA GLU A 36 -3.39 9.44 10.01
C GLU A 36 -2.24 8.46 10.23
N ARG A 37 -1.06 8.84 9.74
CA ARG A 37 0.15 8.02 9.86
C ARG A 37 0.77 8.23 11.24
N THR A 38 1.09 7.13 11.93
CA THR A 38 1.76 7.16 13.23
C THR A 38 3.29 7.19 13.12
N ALA A 39 3.85 6.68 12.02
CA ALA A 39 5.29 6.69 11.78
C ALA A 39 5.62 6.60 10.27
N ASP A 40 6.78 7.13 9.92
CA ASP A 40 7.40 6.95 8.61
C ASP A 40 8.35 5.75 8.54
N SER A 41 8.55 5.19 7.35
CA SER A 41 9.44 4.04 7.14
C SER A 41 10.88 4.31 7.60
N ALA A 42 11.34 5.56 7.55
CA ALA A 42 12.65 5.96 8.06
C ALA A 42 12.70 5.88 9.61
N GLN A 43 11.67 6.41 10.28
CA GLN A 43 11.54 6.38 11.75
C GLN A 43 11.45 4.94 12.27
N LEU A 44 10.75 4.04 11.57
CA LEU A 44 10.67 2.63 11.93
C LEU A 44 12.03 1.93 11.83
N LYS A 45 12.81 2.20 10.78
CA LYS A 45 14.16 1.63 10.62
C LYS A 45 15.11 2.13 11.71
N GLU A 46 15.05 3.40 12.04
CA GLU A 46 15.87 3.99 13.10
C GLU A 46 15.48 3.44 14.48
N ASN A 47 14.18 3.39 14.81
CA ASN A 47 13.70 2.87 16.09
C ASN A 47 14.00 1.37 16.29
N THR A 48 13.88 0.56 15.23
CA THR A 48 14.21 -0.87 15.31
C THR A 48 15.72 -1.11 15.37
N ALA A 49 16.54 -0.32 14.65
CA ALA A 49 18.00 -0.39 14.74
C ALA A 49 18.53 0.07 16.11
N ILE A 50 17.94 1.13 16.70
CA ILE A 50 18.30 1.59 18.05
C ILE A 50 17.93 0.55 19.11
N LYS A 51 16.76 -0.11 19.01
CA LYS A 51 16.40 -1.21 19.92
C LYS A 51 17.36 -2.39 19.79
N ALA A 52 17.73 -2.80 18.58
CA ALA A 52 18.72 -3.86 18.37
C ALA A 52 20.07 -3.53 19.02
N ARG A 53 20.52 -2.26 18.95
CA ARG A 53 21.76 -1.82 19.58
C ARG A 53 21.70 -1.80 21.11
N LYS A 54 20.56 -1.38 21.68
CA LYS A 54 20.35 -1.30 23.15
C LYS A 54 20.17 -2.68 23.81
N ASN A 55 19.64 -3.66 23.09
CA ASN A 55 19.47 -5.03 23.59
C ASN A 55 20.74 -5.90 23.48
N CYS A 56 21.81 -5.42 22.84
CA CYS A 56 23.10 -6.12 22.71
C CYS A 56 24.15 -5.61 23.72
N THR A 57 23.76 -4.75 24.67
CA THR A 57 24.61 -4.33 25.79
C THR A 57 24.10 -5.00 27.06
N ILE A 58 24.38 -6.29 27.20
CA ILE A 58 24.40 -7.02 28.48
C ILE A 58 25.73 -7.76 28.54
#